data_AF-A0A8X6KSV4-F1
#
_entry.id   AF-A0A8X6KSV4-F1
#
_cell.length_a   1.000
_cell.length_b   1.000
_cell.length_c   1.000
_cell.angle_alpha   90.00
_cell.angle_beta   90.00
_cell.angle_gamma   90.00
#
_symmetry.space_group_name_H-M   'P 1'
#
loop_
_entity.id
_entity.type
_entity.pdbx_description
1 polymer ?
#
loop_
_entity_poly.entity_id
_entity_poly.type
_entity_poly.pdbx_seq_one_letter_code
_entity_poly.pdbx_strand_id
1 'polypeptide(L)'
;MDAFRIIQSIAISDSNYLTAWELLEDHYSNKREQVFAHIRRLMSLNTIQCESASAVLSLVDNVNEIIRALEILDKKIDDFSDTLILYVILQKLDSSTKLWWERQIKKDMKYLN
;
A
#
# COMPACT_ATOMS: atom_id res chain seq x y z
N MET A 1 -4.72 -5.18 -18.26
CA MET A 1 -4.43 -6.02 -19.44
C MET A 1 -4.56 -7.53 -19.15
N ASP A 2 -4.79 -7.97 -17.91
CA ASP A 2 -4.80 -9.41 -17.59
C ASP A 2 -6.13 -10.13 -17.83
N ALA A 3 -7.28 -9.43 -17.69
CA ALA A 3 -8.59 -10.02 -18.00
C ALA A 3 -8.68 -10.51 -19.46
N PHE A 4 -8.03 -9.79 -20.39
CA PHE A 4 -8.02 -10.16 -21.81
C PHE A 4 -7.28 -11.48 -22.06
N ARG A 5 -6.19 -11.77 -21.34
CA ARG A 5 -5.41 -13.00 -21.51
C ARG A 5 -6.15 -14.24 -21.00
N ILE A 6 -6.91 -14.12 -19.92
CA ILE A 6 -7.72 -15.21 -19.35
C ILE A 6 -8.86 -15.60 -20.30
N ILE A 7 -9.50 -14.59 -20.90
CA ILE A 7 -10.57 -14.80 -21.89
C ILE A 7 -10.00 -15.40 -23.19
N GLN A 8 -8.74 -15.10 -23.55
CA GLN A 8 -8.13 -15.60 -24.79
C GLN A 8 -7.76 -17.09 -24.74
N SER A 9 -7.51 -17.66 -23.56
CA SER A 9 -7.17 -19.09 -23.40
C SER A 9 -8.39 -20.02 -23.38
N ILE A 10 -9.60 -19.48 -23.31
CA ILE A 10 -10.84 -20.25 -23.25
C ILE A 10 -11.65 -19.91 -24.50
N ALA A 11 -11.74 -20.85 -25.45
CA ALA A 11 -12.59 -20.68 -26.62
C ALA A 11 -14.02 -20.37 -26.15
N ILE A 12 -14.52 -19.19 -26.53
CA ILE A 12 -15.83 -18.68 -26.08
C ILE A 12 -16.92 -19.53 -26.76
N SER A 13 -17.45 -20.50 -26.04
CA SER A 13 -18.74 -21.15 -26.29
C SER A 13 -19.65 -20.92 -25.09
N ASP A 14 -20.97 -21.02 -25.27
CA ASP A 14 -21.95 -20.79 -24.19
C ASP A 14 -21.72 -21.68 -22.96
N SER A 15 -21.11 -22.86 -23.13
CA SER A 15 -20.70 -23.77 -22.05
C SER A 15 -19.51 -23.29 -21.22
N ASN A 16 -18.70 -22.36 -21.75
CA ASN A 16 -17.42 -21.96 -21.16
C ASN A 16 -17.47 -20.56 -20.51
N TYR A 17 -18.57 -19.82 -20.72
CA TYR A 17 -18.76 -18.50 -20.11
C TYR A 17 -18.82 -18.58 -18.58
N LEU A 18 -19.55 -19.57 -18.05
CA LEU A 18 -19.69 -19.75 -16.60
C LEU A 18 -18.31 -20.04 -15.95
N THR A 19 -17.55 -20.96 -16.55
CA THR A 19 -16.20 -21.29 -16.10
C THR A 19 -15.25 -20.11 -16.17
N ALA A 20 -15.30 -19.31 -17.25
CA ALA A 20 -14.49 -18.11 -17.37
C ALA A 20 -14.88 -17.04 -16.33
N TRP A 21 -16.17 -16.93 -16.01
CA TRP A 21 -16.68 -16.02 -14.99
C TRP A 21 -16.22 -16.43 -13.58
N GLU A 22 -16.32 -17.71 -13.22
CA GLU A 22 -15.85 -18.23 -11.92
C GLU A 22 -14.33 -18.03 -11.74
N LEU A 23 -13.54 -18.30 -12.78
CA LEU A 23 -12.09 -18.08 -12.75
C LEU A 23 -11.72 -16.60 -12.58
N LEU A 24 -12.47 -15.70 -13.22
CA LEU A 24 -12.30 -14.26 -13.03
C LEU A 24 -12.67 -13.87 -11.60
N GLU A 25 -13.81 -14.34 -11.10
CA GLU A 25 -14.28 -14.04 -9.75
C GLU A 25 -13.28 -14.50 -8.68
N ASP A 26 -12.80 -15.74 -8.77
CA ASP A 26 -11.80 -16.29 -7.84
C ASP A 26 -10.49 -15.49 -7.89
N HIS A 27 -9.92 -15.30 -9.09
CA HIS A 27 -8.66 -14.58 -9.25
C HIS A 27 -8.72 -13.13 -8.76
N TYR A 28 -9.78 -12.40 -9.10
CA TYR A 28 -9.95 -11.01 -8.66
C TYR A 28 -10.31 -10.91 -7.19
N SER A 29 -11.09 -11.85 -6.65
CA SER A 29 -11.40 -11.87 -5.21
C SER A 29 -10.13 -12.08 -4.39
N ASN A 30 -9.29 -13.05 -4.78
CA ASN A 30 -8.02 -13.32 -4.13
C ASN A 30 -7.06 -12.13 -4.17
N LYS A 31 -6.90 -11.47 -5.33
CA LYS A 31 -6.07 -10.25 -5.44
C LYS A 31 -6.60 -9.11 -4.56
N ARG A 32 -7.92 -8.88 -4.57
CA ARG A 32 -8.57 -7.84 -3.76
C ARG A 32 -8.38 -8.10 -2.26
N GLU A 33 -8.54 -9.35 -1.83
CA GLU A 33 -8.39 -9.71 -0.42
C GLU A 33 -6.95 -9.54 0.07
N GLN A 34 -5.96 -9.89 -0.75
CA GLN A 34 -4.54 -9.65 -0.46
C GLN A 34 -4.23 -8.16 -0.32
N VAL A 35 -4.72 -7.32 -1.25
CA VAL A 35 -4.61 -5.85 -1.14
C VAL A 35 -5.21 -5.36 0.17
N PHE A 36 -6.40 -5.82 0.53
CA PHE A 36 -7.06 -5.43 1.77
C PHE A 36 -6.30 -5.92 3.01
N ALA A 37 -5.68 -7.08 2.97
CA ALA A 37 -4.84 -7.57 4.06
C ALA A 37 -3.63 -6.65 4.30
N HIS A 38 -2.95 -6.22 3.23
CA HIS A 38 -1.84 -5.27 3.30
C HIS A 38 -2.27 -3.90 3.82
N ILE A 39 -3.41 -3.38 3.35
CA ILE A 39 -3.97 -2.11 3.85
C ILE A 39 -4.34 -2.24 5.34
N ARG A 40 -4.98 -3.34 5.76
CA ARG A 40 -5.28 -3.58 7.18
C ARG A 40 -4.00 -3.61 8.02
N ARG A 41 -2.94 -4.28 7.55
CA ARG A 41 -1.63 -4.32 8.22
C ARG A 41 -1.05 -2.91 8.39
N LEU A 42 -1.12 -2.07 7.35
CA LEU A 42 -0.66 -0.68 7.40
C LEU A 42 -1.40 0.12 8.48
N MET A 43 -2.73 0.01 8.50
CA MET A 43 -3.58 0.72 9.46
C MET A 43 -3.37 0.23 10.89
N SER A 44 -3.02 -1.05 11.08
CA SER A 44 -2.78 -1.68 12.38
C SER A 44 -1.34 -1.57 12.89
N LEU A 45 -0.42 -0.90 12.19
CA LEU A 45 0.93 -0.69 12.69
C LEU A 45 0.90 0.01 14.06
N ASN A 46 1.78 -0.39 14.97
CA ASN A 46 1.82 0.13 16.33
C ASN A 46 2.27 1.60 16.34
N THR A 47 1.65 2.39 17.19
CA THR A 47 2.07 3.77 17.46
C THR A 47 3.29 3.76 18.37
N ILE A 48 4.33 4.49 17.97
CA ILE A 48 5.55 4.71 18.75
C ILE A 48 5.20 5.68 19.89
N GLN A 49 5.32 5.22 21.13
CA GLN A 49 4.92 5.99 22.31
C GLN A 49 6.01 6.93 22.83
N CYS A 50 7.28 6.59 22.59
CA CYS A 50 8.44 7.34 23.02
C CYS A 50 9.47 7.36 21.91
N GLU A 51 10.30 8.40 21.89
CA GLU A 51 11.38 8.56 20.92
C GLU A 51 12.31 7.32 20.91
N SER A 52 12.35 6.63 19.78
CA SER A 52 13.16 5.43 19.60
C SER A 52 13.54 5.27 18.14
N ALA A 53 14.83 5.47 17.84
CA ALA A 53 15.36 5.33 16.48
C ALA A 53 15.12 3.93 15.89
N SER A 54 15.26 2.88 16.71
CA SER A 54 14.98 1.50 16.29
C SER A 54 13.50 1.27 15.97
N ALA A 55 12.58 1.89 16.73
CA ALA A 55 11.15 1.77 16.46
C ALA A 55 10.77 2.51 15.16
N VAL A 56 11.35 3.68 14.92
CA VAL A 56 11.13 4.45 13.68
C VAL A 56 11.67 3.69 12.48
N LEU A 57 12.88 3.12 12.56
CA LEU A 57 13.44 2.30 11.48
C LEU A 57 12.56 1.09 11.18
N SER A 58 12.10 0.38 12.23
CA SER A 58 11.18 -0.75 12.06
C SER A 58 9.85 -0.34 11.42
N LEU A 59 9.31 0.84 11.76
CA LEU A 59 8.10 1.37 11.13
C LEU A 59 8.33 1.59 9.63
N VAL A 60 9.44 2.23 9.25
CA VAL A 60 9.82 2.48 7.85
C VAL A 60 9.98 1.16 7.09
N ASP A 61 10.68 0.19 7.67
CA ASP A 61 10.89 -1.12 7.05
C ASP A 61 9.56 -1.85 6.80
N ASN A 62 8.66 -1.84 7.79
CA ASN A 62 7.32 -2.45 7.66
C ASN A 62 6.49 -1.77 6.57
N VAL A 63 6.52 -0.43 6.51
CA VAL A 63 5.77 0.31 5.48
C VAL A 63 6.33 0.02 4.09
N ASN A 64 7.66 -0.01 3.93
CA ASN A 64 8.31 -0.36 2.67
C ASN A 64 8.03 -1.79 2.23
N GLU A 65 7.90 -2.73 3.16
CA GLU A 65 7.47 -4.11 2.86
C GLU A 65 6.03 -4.13 2.33
N ILE A 66 5.12 -3.39 2.97
CA ILE A 66 3.71 -3.28 2.54
C ILE A 66 3.59 -2.64 1.17
N ILE A 67 4.31 -1.55 0.92
CA ILE A 67 4.32 -0.85 -0.39
C ILE A 67 4.77 -1.82 -1.49
N ARG A 68 5.91 -2.50 -1.30
CA ARG A 68 6.39 -3.49 -2.27
C ARG A 68 5.37 -4.59 -2.55
N ALA A 69 4.70 -5.09 -1.51
CA ALA A 69 3.66 -6.10 -1.69
C ALA A 69 2.46 -5.58 -2.48
N LEU A 70 2.04 -4.33 -2.26
CA LEU A 70 0.98 -3.68 -3.04
C LEU A 70 1.40 -3.45 -4.50
N GLU A 71 2.64 -3.04 -4.75
CA GLU A 71 3.17 -2.87 -6.10
C GLU A 71 3.21 -4.18 -6.89
N ILE A 72 3.58 -5.29 -6.26
CA ILE A 72 3.52 -6.65 -6.84
C ILE A 72 2.08 -7.01 -7.25
N LEU A 73 1.07 -6.48 -6.55
CA LEU A 73 -0.36 -6.66 -6.84
C LEU A 73 -0.91 -5.61 -7.83
N ASP A 74 -0.03 -4.95 -8.59
CA ASP A 74 -0.36 -3.89 -9.55
C ASP A 74 -1.04 -2.66 -8.92
N LYS A 75 -0.86 -2.45 -7.60
CA LYS A 75 -1.30 -1.24 -6.89
C LYS A 75 -0.12 -0.29 -6.72
N LYS A 76 0.21 0.40 -7.81
CA LYS A 76 1.24 1.45 -7.82
C LYS A 76 0.84 2.59 -6.88
N ILE A 77 1.83 3.15 -6.19
CA ILE A 77 1.66 4.34 -5.36
C ILE A 77 1.67 5.56 -6.28
N ASP A 78 0.53 6.24 -6.36
CA ASP A 78 0.39 7.55 -6.97
C ASP A 78 0.48 8.66 -5.91
N ASP A 79 0.50 9.93 -6.34
CA ASP A 79 0.65 11.09 -5.45
C ASP A 79 -0.39 11.12 -4.31
N PHE A 80 -1.63 10.70 -4.60
CA PHE A 80 -2.68 10.64 -3.60
C PHE A 80 -2.42 9.52 -2.57
N SER A 81 -2.07 8.33 -3.04
CA SER A 81 -1.75 7.18 -2.20
C SER A 81 -0.50 7.44 -1.35
N ASP A 82 0.52 8.08 -1.92
CA ASP A 82 1.74 8.49 -1.21
C ASP A 82 1.41 9.44 -0.06
N THR A 83 0.61 10.49 -0.34
CA THR A 83 0.14 11.44 0.67
C THR A 83 -0.64 10.74 1.79
N LEU A 84 -1.50 9.78 1.44
CA LEU A 84 -2.30 9.01 2.40
C LEU A 84 -1.42 8.11 3.28
N ILE A 85 -0.45 7.41 2.67
CA ILE A 85 0.51 6.57 3.40
C ILE A 85 1.35 7.43 4.33
N LEU A 86 1.88 8.57 3.86
CA LEU A 86 2.61 9.51 4.69
C LEU A 86 1.79 9.97 5.90
N TYR A 87 0.52 10.32 5.70
CA TYR A 87 -0.37 10.69 6.80
C TYR A 87 -0.51 9.55 7.82
N VAL A 88 -0.67 8.30 7.37
CA VAL A 88 -0.74 7.13 8.26
C VAL A 88 0.56 6.95 9.04
N ILE A 89 1.73 7.05 8.38
CA ILE A 89 3.04 6.99 9.05
C ILE A 89 3.12 8.05 10.14
N LEU A 90 2.75 9.29 9.83
CA LEU A 90 2.74 10.38 10.81
C LEU A 90 1.85 10.02 11.99
N GLN A 91 0.66 9.45 11.81
CA GLN A 91 -0.18 9.02 12.94
C GLN A 91 0.48 7.97 13.85
N LYS A 92 1.47 7.22 13.36
CA LYS A 92 2.24 6.23 14.14
C LYS A 92 3.43 6.81 14.89
N LEU A 93 3.81 8.06 14.65
CA LEU A 93 4.92 8.73 15.33
C LEU A 93 4.47 9.47 16.59
N ASP A 94 5.38 9.55 17.56
CA ASP A 94 5.24 10.39 18.75
C ASP A 94 5.32 11.89 18.38
N SER A 95 4.82 12.74 19.28
CA SER A 95 4.72 14.19 19.05
C SER A 95 6.08 14.87 18.84
N SER A 96 7.13 14.41 19.51
CA SER A 96 8.49 14.94 19.34
C SER A 96 9.03 14.65 17.95
N THR A 97 8.90 13.41 17.47
CA THR A 97 9.36 13.03 16.13
C THR A 97 8.58 13.77 15.03
N LYS A 98 7.26 13.95 15.19
CA LYS A 98 6.44 14.77 14.28
C LYS A 98 6.94 16.20 14.19
N LEU A 99 7.22 16.83 15.32
CA LEU A 99 7.72 18.21 15.37
C LEU A 99 9.09 18.34 14.70
N TRP A 100 9.97 17.35 14.90
CA TRP A 100 11.27 17.32 14.22
C TRP A 100 11.12 17.21 12.70
N TRP A 101 10.24 16.33 12.23
CA TRP A 101 9.92 16.17 10.81
C TRP A 101 9.43 17.47 10.17
N GLU A 102 8.48 18.16 10.80
CA GLU A 102 7.97 19.45 10.31
C GLU A 102 9.05 20.53 10.23
N ARG A 103 9.95 20.56 11.23
CA ARG A 103 11.08 21.50 11.23
C ARG A 103 12.03 21.23 10.07
N GLN A 104 12.29 19.96 9.77
CA GLN A 104 13.16 19.56 8.67
C GLN A 104 12.55 19.94 7.31
N ILE A 105 11.26 19.67 7.08
CA ILE A 105 10.56 20.09 5.85
C ILE A 105 10.62 21.61 5.67
N LYS A 106 10.31 22.39 6.72
CA LYS A 106 10.35 23.86 6.66
C LYS A 106 11.75 24.39 6.35
N LYS A 107 12.77 23.73 6.87
CA LYS A 107 14.18 24.06 6.62
C LYS A 107 14.53 23.82 5.15
N ASP A 108 14.16 22.67 4.60
CA ASP A 108 14.47 22.33 3.20
C ASP A 108 13.75 23.25 2.21
N MET A 109 12.48 23.63 2.48
CA MET A 109 11.76 24.63 1.68
C MET A 109 12.38 26.03 1.75
N LYS A 110 13.08 26.38 2.83
CA LYS A 110 13.73 27.69 2.99
C LYS A 110 15.03 27.82 2.20
N TYR A 111 15.67 26.71 1.82
CA TYR A 111 16.89 26.71 0.99
C TYR A 111 16.63 26.63 -0.52
N LEU A 112 15.36 26.45 -0.91
CA LEU A 112 14.92 26.41 -2.31
C LEU A 112 14.30 27.75 -2.79
N ASN A 113 14.29 28.78 -1.93
CA ASN A 113 13.85 30.14 -2.21
C ASN A 113 15.00 31.12 -1.97
#